data_AF-A0A0Q6A4M9-F1
#
_entry.id   AF-A0A0Q6A4M9-F1
#
_cell.length_a   1.000
_cell.length_b   1.000
_cell.length_c   1.000
_cell.angle_alpha   90.00
_cell.angle_beta   90.00
_cell.angle_gamma   90.00
#
_symmetry.space_group_name_H-M   'P 1'
#
loop_
_entity.id
_entity.type
_entity.pdbx_description
1 polymer ?
#
loop_
_entity_poly.entity_id
_entity_poly.type
_entity_poly.pdbx_seq_one_letter_code
_entity_poly.pdbx_strand_id
1 'polypeptide(L)'
;MNQQNLPNATAVLVLGIFSIVGCCCYGIPGIIAGIVGLVLYNKDKALYMQNPAEYLNYNNLNTGRILCIIGLSLSALNILSMIVLLATGGWGAYMEKMQELQQMGR
;
A
#
# COMPACT_ATOMS: atom_id res chain seq x y z
N MET A 1 12.40 -28.57 -19.18
CA MET A 1 11.20 -27.73 -19.01
C MET A 1 11.67 -26.44 -18.35
N ASN A 2 11.53 -25.30 -19.03
CA ASN A 2 12.01 -24.00 -18.53
C ASN A 2 10.82 -23.33 -17.82
N GLN A 3 10.61 -23.64 -16.54
CA GLN A 3 9.55 -23.00 -15.77
C GLN A 3 9.89 -21.52 -15.63
N GLN A 4 9.00 -20.65 -16.12
CA GLN A 4 9.21 -19.20 -16.06
C GLN A 4 8.58 -18.62 -14.80
N ASN A 5 9.25 -17.63 -14.22
CA ASN A 5 8.69 -16.86 -13.11
C ASN A 5 7.50 -16.05 -13.62
N LEU A 6 6.42 -15.98 -12.85
CA LEU A 6 5.30 -15.09 -13.18
C LEU A 6 5.83 -13.65 -13.35
N PRO A 7 5.69 -13.04 -14.53
CA PRO A 7 6.32 -11.75 -14.85
C PRO A 7 5.83 -10.62 -13.94
N ASN A 8 4.61 -10.73 -13.42
CA ASN A 8 4.02 -9.72 -12.54
C ASN A 8 4.20 -10.00 -11.04
N ALA A 9 4.73 -11.15 -10.61
CA ALA A 9 4.89 -11.43 -9.19
C ALA A 9 5.79 -10.38 -8.51
N THR A 10 6.87 -9.98 -9.17
CA THR A 10 7.75 -8.90 -8.72
C THR A 10 7.08 -7.54 -8.83
N ALA A 11 6.33 -7.28 -9.91
CA ALA A 11 5.63 -6.01 -10.11
C ALA A 11 4.57 -5.75 -9.03
N VAL A 12 3.78 -6.76 -8.65
CA VAL A 12 2.79 -6.68 -7.56
C VAL A 12 3.47 -6.47 -6.21
N LEU A 13 4.60 -7.14 -5.96
CA LEU A 13 5.40 -6.94 -4.74
C LEU A 13 5.91 -5.50 -4.63
N VAL A 14 6.50 -4.98 -5.71
CA VAL A 14 7.01 -3.60 -5.75
C VAL A 14 5.87 -2.58 -5.63
N LEU A 15 4.74 -2.79 -6.31
CA LEU A 15 3.54 -1.96 -6.19
C LEU A 15 2.98 -1.96 -4.76
N GLY A 16 2.99 -3.10 -4.07
CA GLY A 16 2.57 -3.21 -2.67
C GLY A 16 3.46 -2.42 -1.72
N ILE A 17 4.79 -2.50 -1.87
CA ILE A 17 5.75 -1.72 -1.08
C ILE A 17 5.60 -0.23 -1.39
N PHE A 18 5.46 0.15 -2.66
CA PHE A 18 5.21 1.53 -3.07
C PHE A 18 3.89 2.08 -2.54
N SER A 19 2.85 1.24 -2.35
CA SER A 19 1.59 1.66 -1.75
C SER A 19 1.78 2.10 -0.28
N ILE A 20 2.61 1.38 0.48
CA ILE A 20 2.92 1.72 1.89
C ILE A 20 3.73 3.03 1.95
N VAL A 21 4.77 3.16 1.12
CA VAL A 21 5.61 4.37 1.08
C VAL A 21 4.82 5.58 0.55
N GLY A 22 4.02 5.37 -0.50
CA GLY A 22 3.16 6.37 -1.10
C GLY A 22 2.02 6.82 -0.18
N CYS A 23 1.56 5.96 0.74
CA CYS A 23 0.58 6.31 1.76
C CYS A 23 1.14 7.33 2.78
N CYS A 24 2.38 7.17 3.22
CA CYS A 24 3.01 8.08 4.18
C CYS A 24 3.32 9.47 3.59
N CYS A 25 3.65 9.56 2.30
CA CYS A 25 4.11 10.82 1.70
C CYS A 25 3.09 11.51 0.78
N TYR A 26 2.14 10.78 0.18
CA TYR A 26 1.20 11.34 -0.80
C TYR A 26 -0.26 10.86 -0.64
N GLY A 27 -0.55 9.89 0.24
CA GLY A 27 -1.90 9.42 0.60
C GLY A 27 -2.68 8.75 -0.54
N ILE A 28 -3.19 9.55 -1.48
CA ILE A 28 -4.06 9.16 -2.60
C ILE A 28 -3.41 8.16 -3.59
N PRO A 29 -2.15 8.33 -4.05
CA PRO A 29 -1.56 7.39 -4.99
C PRO A 29 -1.30 6.02 -4.37
N GLY A 30 -1.18 5.93 -3.03
CA GLY A 30 -1.07 4.66 -2.32
C GLY A 30 -2.31 3.77 -2.52
N ILE A 31 -3.51 4.36 -2.49
CA ILE A 31 -4.77 3.64 -2.73
C ILE A 31 -4.85 3.15 -4.17
N ILE A 32 -4.52 4.02 -5.13
CA ILE A 32 -4.55 3.69 -6.56
C ILE A 32 -3.58 2.54 -6.86
N ALA A 33 -2.35 2.61 -6.36
CA ALA A 33 -1.35 1.55 -6.52
C ALA A 33 -1.80 0.21 -5.90
N GLY A 34 -2.46 0.25 -4.74
CA GLY A 34 -3.01 -0.95 -4.09
C GLY A 34 -4.15 -1.60 -4.89
N ILE A 35 -5.06 -0.80 -5.46
CA ILE A 35 -6.14 -1.30 -6.34
C ILE A 35 -5.56 -1.89 -7.63
N VAL A 36 -4.62 -1.19 -8.27
CA VAL A 36 -3.98 -1.67 -9.50
C VAL A 36 -3.21 -2.98 -9.26
N GLY A 37 -2.50 -3.10 -8.12
CA GLY A 37 -1.83 -4.32 -7.71
C GLY A 37 -2.79 -5.52 -7.51
N LEU A 38 -3.98 -5.27 -6.95
CA LEU A 38 -5.05 -6.28 -6.80
C LEU A 38 -5.62 -6.74 -8.14
N VAL A 39 -5.81 -5.83 -9.10
CA VAL A 39 -6.27 -6.17 -10.46
C VAL A 39 -5.22 -7.01 -11.20
N LEU A 40 -3.95 -6.66 -11.05
CA LEU A 40 -2.84 -7.41 -11.66
C LEU A 40 -2.75 -8.82 -11.06
N TYR A 41 -2.84 -8.94 -9.72
CA TYR A 41 -2.92 -10.24 -9.04
C TYR A 41 -4.02 -11.14 -9.62
N ASN A 42 -5.23 -10.61 -9.86
CA ASN A 42 -6.33 -11.39 -10.42
C ASN A 42 -6.04 -11.89 -11.83
N LYS A 43 -5.35 -11.09 -12.66
CA LYS A 43 -4.91 -11.50 -14.01
C LYS A 43 -3.87 -12.62 -13.93
N ASP A 44 -2.87 -12.48 -13.08
CA ASP A 44 -1.81 -13.49 -12.92
C ASP A 44 -2.30 -14.77 -12.28
N LYS A 45 -3.22 -14.69 -11.32
CA LYS A 45 -3.89 -15.85 -10.75
C LYS A 45 -4.66 -16.61 -11.84
N ALA A 46 -5.34 -15.90 -12.74
CA ALA A 46 -6.04 -16.53 -13.87
C ALA A 46 -5.06 -17.17 -14.87
N LEU A 47 -3.89 -16.57 -15.09
CA LEU A 47 -2.82 -17.15 -15.93
C LEU A 47 -2.24 -18.43 -15.30
N TYR A 48 -1.96 -18.39 -13.99
CA TYR A 48 -1.47 -19.52 -13.22
C TYR A 48 -2.46 -20.69 -13.21
N MET A 49 -3.77 -20.40 -13.10
CA MET A 49 -4.81 -21.43 -13.15
C MET A 49 -4.97 -22.06 -14.55
N GLN A 50 -4.61 -21.34 -15.62
CA GLN A 50 -4.64 -21.88 -16.97
C GLN A 50 -3.44 -22.80 -17.25
N ASN A 51 -2.23 -22.44 -16.78
CA ASN A 51 -1.02 -23.25 -16.98
C ASN A 51 -0.18 -23.40 -15.69
N PRO A 52 -0.63 -24.20 -14.71
CA PRO A 52 0.06 -24.34 -13.43
C PRO A 52 1.44 -25.02 -13.54
N ALA A 53 1.71 -25.76 -14.62
CA ALA A 53 2.98 -26.46 -14.86
C ALA A 53 4.10 -25.54 -15.41
N GLU A 54 3.74 -24.38 -15.95
CA GLU A 54 4.67 -23.50 -16.67
C GLU A 54 5.22 -22.36 -15.77
N TYR A 55 4.53 -22.06 -14.67
CA TYR A 55 4.81 -20.90 -13.84
C TYR A 55 5.35 -21.25 -12.44
N LEU A 56 6.46 -20.59 -12.06
CA LEU A 56 7.03 -20.60 -10.71
C LEU A 56 6.78 -19.24 -10.02
N ASN A 57 6.86 -19.20 -8.69
CA ASN A 57 6.67 -18.00 -7.83
C ASN A 57 5.23 -17.55 -7.54
N TYR A 58 4.26 -18.48 -7.50
CA TYR A 58 2.92 -18.20 -6.95
C TYR A 58 2.95 -17.72 -5.50
N ASN A 59 3.96 -18.14 -4.72
CA ASN A 59 4.14 -17.68 -3.34
C ASN A 59 4.37 -16.16 -3.26
N ASN A 60 5.19 -15.60 -4.16
CA ASN A 60 5.45 -14.16 -4.24
C ASN A 60 4.21 -13.38 -4.69
N LEU A 61 3.39 -13.97 -5.58
CA LEU A 61 2.12 -13.40 -6.00
C LEU A 61 1.15 -13.27 -4.81
N ASN A 62 1.04 -14.30 -3.96
CA ASN A 62 0.22 -14.26 -2.76
C ASN A 62 0.76 -13.28 -1.71
N THR A 63 2.07 -13.24 -1.51
CA THR A 63 2.71 -12.24 -0.65
C THR A 63 2.40 -10.82 -1.12
N GLY A 64 2.49 -10.57 -2.43
CA GLY A 64 2.13 -9.29 -3.04
C GLY A 64 0.66 -8.88 -2.80
N ARG A 65 -0.26 -9.84 -2.85
CA ARG A 65 -1.68 -9.60 -2.49
C ARG A 65 -1.85 -9.22 -1.03
N ILE A 66 -1.19 -9.93 -0.12
CA ILE A 66 -1.23 -9.63 1.31
C ILE A 66 -0.70 -8.21 1.56
N LEU A 67 0.43 -7.84 0.95
CA LEU A 67 0.98 -6.48 1.03
C LEU A 67 0.01 -5.42 0.49
N CYS A 68 -0.66 -5.67 -0.65
CA CYS A 68 -1.65 -4.72 -1.20
C CYS A 68 -2.83 -4.53 -0.24
N ILE A 69 -3.34 -5.60 0.39
CA ILE A 69 -4.44 -5.52 1.36
C ILE A 69 -4.01 -4.76 2.61
N ILE A 70 -2.81 -5.03 3.12
CA ILE A 70 -2.26 -4.31 4.29
C ILE A 70 -2.09 -2.83 3.96
N GLY A 71 -1.52 -2.49 2.80
CA GLY A 71 -1.35 -1.11 2.34
C GLY A 71 -2.68 -0.36 2.20
N LEU A 72 -3.70 -1.00 1.62
CA LEU A 72 -5.04 -0.42 1.52
C LEU A 72 -5.67 -0.16 2.91
N SER A 73 -5.49 -1.12 3.82
CA SER A 73 -6.03 -1.05 5.19
C SER A 73 -5.38 0.08 5.98
N LEU A 74 -4.04 0.19 5.94
CA LEU A 74 -3.31 1.29 6.56
C LEU A 74 -3.68 2.64 5.94
N SER A 75 -3.85 2.70 4.63
CA SER A 75 -4.25 3.93 3.94
C SER A 75 -5.64 4.41 4.33
N ALA A 76 -6.61 3.50 4.42
CA ALA A 76 -7.96 3.81 4.91
C ALA A 76 -7.92 4.34 6.36
N LEU A 77 -7.11 3.73 7.23
CA LEU A 77 -6.95 4.14 8.62
C LEU A 77 -6.25 5.51 8.74
N ASN A 78 -5.28 5.79 7.85
CA ASN A 78 -4.59 7.07 7.77
C ASN A 78 -5.53 8.19 7.30
N ILE A 79 -6.36 7.95 6.28
CA ILE A 79 -7.39 8.91 5.84
C ILE A 79 -8.40 9.16 6.96
N LEU A 80 -8.85 8.12 7.67
CA LEU A 80 -9.75 8.27 8.81
C LEU A 80 -9.13 9.15 9.89
N SER A 81 -7.85 8.91 10.22
CA SER A 81 -7.09 9.71 11.17
C SER A 81 -6.94 11.16 10.70
N MET A 82 -6.71 11.38 9.41
CA MET A 82 -6.61 12.71 8.82
C MET A 82 -7.94 13.47 8.83
N ILE A 83 -9.07 12.78 8.61
CA ILE A 83 -10.42 13.37 8.74
C ILE A 83 -10.71 13.74 10.20
N VAL A 84 -10.39 12.86 11.15
CA VAL A 84 -10.55 13.14 12.59
C VAL A 84 -9.68 14.33 13.00
N LEU A 85 -8.43 14.37 12.54
CA LEU A 85 -7.51 15.48 12.79
C LEU A 85 -8.06 16.79 12.20
N LEU A 86 -8.53 16.79 10.94
CA LEU A 86 -9.15 17.97 10.34
C LEU A 86 -10.42 18.41 11.08
N ALA A 87 -11.25 17.47 11.53
CA ALA A 87 -12.49 17.75 12.27
C ALA A 87 -12.26 18.28 13.68
N THR A 88 -11.18 17.86 14.37
CA THR A 88 -10.81 18.35 15.71
C THR A 88 -10.01 19.64 15.70
N GLY A 89 -9.87 20.31 14.55
CA GLY A 89 -9.11 21.56 14.43
C GLY A 89 -7.60 21.33 14.32
N GLY A 90 -7.20 20.21 13.72
CA GLY A 90 -5.85 19.69 13.63
C GLY A 90 -4.77 20.69 13.28
N TRP A 91 -5.01 21.59 12.32
CA TRP A 91 -4.03 22.64 12.00
C TRP A 91 -3.83 23.65 13.13
N GLY A 92 -4.89 23.95 13.89
CA GLY A 92 -4.84 24.81 15.08
C GLY A 92 -4.19 24.11 16.28
N ALA A 93 -4.60 22.87 16.58
CA ALA A 93 -4.05 22.09 17.70
C ALA A 93 -2.56 21.73 17.50
N TYR A 94 -2.12 21.47 16.26
CA TYR A 94 -0.72 21.18 15.94
C TYR A 94 0.17 22.43 16.03
N MET A 95 -0.35 23.60 15.64
CA MET A 95 0.33 24.89 15.80
C MET A 95 0.47 25.28 17.29
N GLU A 96 -0.57 25.07 18.09
CA GLU A 96 -0.56 25.36 19.53
C GLU A 96 0.44 24.46 20.27
N LYS A 97 0.48 23.16 19.96
CA LYS A 97 1.47 22.22 20.50
C LYS A 97 2.92 22.56 20.12
N MET A 98 3.14 23.05 18.89
CA MET A 98 4.47 23.52 18.45
C MET A 98 4.90 24.79 19.20
N GLN A 99 3.98 25.72 19.46
CA GLN A 99 4.27 26.92 20.25
C GLN A 99 4.59 26.58 21.72
N GLU A 100 3.85 25.67 22.36
CA GLU A 100 4.12 25.23 23.75
C GLU A 100 5.52 24.59 23.88
N LEU A 101 5.92 23.74 22.93
CA LEU A 101 7.23 23.09 22.95
C LEU A 101 8.38 24.10 22.73
N GLN A 102 8.18 25.12 21.91
CA GLN A 102 9.14 26.24 21.78
C GLN A 102 9.24 27.11 23.03
N GLN A 103 8.16 27.22 23.82
CA GLN A 103 8.14 27.99 25.06
C GLN A 103 8.77 27.24 26.23
N MET A 104 8.64 25.90 26.30
CA MET A 104 9.34 25.09 27.31
C MET A 104 10.84 24.88 27.03
N GLY A 105 11.31 25.19 25.82
CA GLY A 105 12.72 25.14 25.43
C GLY A 105 13.51 26.44 25.65
N ARG A 106 12.92 27.47 26.26
CA ARG A 106 13.58 28.74 26.62
C ARG A 106 13.58 28.99 28.12
#